data_AF-X0PAU6-F1
#
_entry.id   AF-X0PAU6-F1
#
_cell.length_a   1.000
_cell.length_b   1.000
_cell.length_c   1.000
_cell.angle_alpha   90.00
_cell.angle_beta   90.00
_cell.angle_gamma   90.00
#
_symmetry.space_group_name_H-M   'P 1'
#
loop_
_entity.id
_entity.type
_entity.pdbx_description
1 polymer ?
#
loop_
_entity_poly.entity_id
_entity_poly.type
_entity_poly.pdbx_seq_one_letter_code
_entity_poly.pdbx_strand_id
1 'polypeptide(L)'
;MITAYEDVPLWHERDISHSSAERIIIPDTLILLDYMLHRFSRILERLTVFPERMKQNMGLTYGLIYSQRVMLKLIDSGMTREQAYDLVQPLTKQSWDKGIQFRDLVEGDKKITAALSEDQIADAFDYHYHIRHVDEIFARVGLE
;
A
#
# COMPACT_ATOMS: atom_id res chain seq x y z
N MET A 1 15.74 -1.15 -24.84
CA MET A 1 15.19 -1.14 -26.21
C MET A 1 15.70 0.01 -27.08
N ILE A 2 16.66 0.86 -26.64
CA ILE A 2 17.13 2.00 -27.43
C ILE A 2 17.57 1.58 -28.85
N THR A 3 18.32 0.48 -28.98
CA THR A 3 18.72 -0.09 -30.28
C THR A 3 17.55 -0.32 -31.24
N ALA A 4 16.44 -0.90 -30.76
CA ALA A 4 15.25 -1.12 -31.60
C ALA A 4 14.57 0.19 -32.02
N TYR A 5 14.66 1.26 -31.21
CA TYR A 5 14.15 2.58 -31.58
C TYR A 5 15.06 3.28 -32.60
N GLU A 6 16.38 3.05 -32.53
CA GLU A 6 17.36 3.56 -33.49
C GLU A 6 17.30 2.85 -34.85
N ASP A 7 16.72 1.64 -34.91
CA ASP A 7 16.49 0.90 -36.15
C ASP A 7 15.27 1.41 -36.96
N VAL A 8 14.49 2.38 -36.45
CA VAL A 8 13.27 2.90 -37.10
C VAL A 8 13.53 3.85 -38.29
N PRO A 9 14.40 4.88 -38.19
CA PRO A 9 14.60 5.87 -39.26
C PRO A 9 15.54 5.37 -40.39
N LEU A 10 15.15 4.28 -41.07
CA LEU A 10 15.87 3.75 -42.23
C LEU A 10 15.77 4.70 -43.45
N TRP A 11 16.75 4.64 -44.34
CA TRP A 11 16.81 5.55 -45.50
C TRP A 11 15.99 5.05 -46.69
N HIS A 12 15.17 5.95 -47.25
CA HIS A 12 14.33 5.73 -48.45
C HIS A 12 13.44 4.48 -48.32
N GLU A 13 13.51 3.53 -49.27
CA GLU A 13 12.71 2.31 -49.25
C GLU A 13 13.19 1.28 -48.21
N ARG A 14 14.49 1.32 -47.86
CA ARG A 14 15.17 0.55 -46.79
C ARG A 14 16.70 0.63 -46.91
N ASP A 15 17.39 0.57 -45.79
CA ASP A 15 18.77 0.08 -45.69
C ASP A 15 18.84 -1.17 -44.78
N ILE A 16 20.02 -1.76 -44.59
CA ILE A 16 20.19 -3.06 -43.90
C ILE A 16 20.88 -2.93 -42.53
N SER A 17 21.09 -1.72 -42.01
CA SER A 17 21.77 -1.49 -40.73
C SER A 17 21.11 -2.22 -39.56
N HIS A 18 19.77 -2.20 -39.51
CA HIS A 18 18.97 -2.92 -38.52
C HIS A 18 19.26 -4.43 -38.49
N SER A 19 19.61 -5.05 -39.63
CA SER A 19 19.79 -6.51 -39.71
C SER A 19 20.88 -7.03 -38.78
N SER A 20 21.99 -6.31 -38.61
CA SER A 20 23.05 -6.72 -37.67
C SER A 20 22.65 -6.52 -36.21
N ALA A 21 21.91 -5.45 -35.91
CA ALA A 21 21.44 -5.15 -34.57
C ALA A 21 20.37 -6.18 -34.14
N GLU A 22 19.36 -6.40 -34.99
CA GLU A 22 18.25 -7.32 -34.78
C GLU A 22 18.68 -8.78 -34.60
N ARG A 23 19.74 -9.22 -35.29
CA ARG A 23 20.34 -10.55 -35.08
C ARG A 23 20.78 -10.81 -33.64
N ILE A 24 21.09 -9.75 -32.88
CA ILE A 24 21.47 -9.83 -31.47
C ILE A 24 20.26 -9.53 -30.60
N ILE A 25 19.63 -8.36 -30.80
CA ILE A 25 18.61 -7.89 -29.85
C ILE A 25 17.33 -8.72 -29.89
N ILE A 26 16.95 -9.31 -31.04
CA ILE A 26 15.72 -10.12 -31.10
C ILE A 26 15.90 -11.43 -30.33
N PRO A 27 16.92 -12.28 -30.61
CA PRO A 27 17.11 -13.51 -29.83
C PRO A 27 17.36 -13.22 -28.36
N ASP A 28 18.25 -12.29 -28.04
CA ASP A 28 18.66 -12.03 -26.66
C ASP A 28 17.49 -11.51 -25.82
N THR A 29 16.68 -10.59 -26.36
CA THR A 29 15.54 -10.03 -25.63
C THR A 29 14.46 -11.07 -25.41
N LEU A 30 14.14 -11.88 -26.43
CA LEU A 30 13.11 -12.91 -26.32
C LEU A 30 13.52 -14.02 -25.35
N ILE A 31 14.76 -14.52 -25.45
CA ILE A 31 15.29 -15.56 -24.56
C ILE A 31 15.37 -15.04 -23.12
N LEU A 32 15.84 -13.80 -22.93
CA LEU A 32 15.90 -13.19 -21.61
C LEU A 32 14.51 -13.04 -20.99
N LEU A 33 13.53 -12.55 -21.76
CA LEU A 33 12.17 -12.39 -21.28
C LEU A 33 11.52 -13.73 -20.93
N ASP A 34 11.69 -14.74 -21.80
CA ASP A 34 11.23 -16.11 -21.53
C ASP A 34 11.80 -16.64 -20.22
N TYR A 35 13.11 -16.49 -20.01
CA TYR A 35 13.77 -16.90 -18.78
C TYR A 35 13.26 -16.14 -17.55
N MET A 36 13.11 -14.81 -17.66
CA MET A 36 12.63 -13.96 -16.57
C MET A 36 11.21 -14.34 -16.15
N LEU A 37 10.31 -14.53 -17.12
CA LEU A 37 8.92 -14.94 -16.88
C LEU A 37 8.90 -16.30 -16.17
N HIS A 38 9.56 -17.32 -16.71
CA HIS A 38 9.59 -18.64 -16.10
C HIS A 38 10.21 -18.65 -14.69
N ARG A 39 11.32 -17.91 -14.50
CA ARG A 39 11.98 -17.84 -13.19
C ARG A 39 11.12 -17.10 -12.18
N PHE A 40 10.51 -15.98 -12.56
CA PHE A 40 9.71 -15.17 -11.65
C PHE A 40 8.38 -15.85 -11.31
N SER A 41 7.72 -16.51 -12.26
CA SER A 41 6.53 -17.32 -12.00
C SER A 41 6.81 -18.41 -10.95
N ARG A 42 7.94 -19.13 -11.06
CA ARG A 42 8.34 -20.12 -10.05
C ARG A 42 8.63 -19.50 -8.68
N ILE A 43 9.17 -18.29 -8.64
CA ILE A 43 9.38 -17.57 -7.38
C ILE A 43 8.04 -17.25 -6.74
N LEU A 44 7.08 -16.70 -7.50
CA LEU A 44 5.75 -16.36 -7.00
C LEU A 44 4.98 -17.62 -6.54
N GLU A 45 5.03 -18.71 -7.30
CA GLU A 45 4.38 -19.99 -6.96
C GLU A 45 4.89 -20.57 -5.64
N ARG A 46 6.19 -20.39 -5.33
CA ARG A 46 6.84 -20.95 -4.15
C ARG A 46 7.10 -19.91 -3.06
N LEU A 47 6.59 -18.70 -3.23
CA LEU A 47 6.86 -17.59 -2.31
C LEU A 47 6.27 -17.93 -0.94
N THR A 48 7.13 -18.04 0.06
CA THR A 48 6.68 -18.24 1.44
C THR A 48 6.18 -16.90 2.00
N VAL A 49 4.89 -16.83 2.28
CA VAL A 49 4.24 -15.67 2.90
C VAL A 49 4.12 -15.93 4.40
N PHE A 50 4.39 -14.91 5.23
CA PHE A 50 4.31 -14.99 6.70
C PHE A 50 3.21 -14.06 7.24
N PRO A 51 1.93 -14.49 7.25
CA PRO A 51 0.80 -13.64 7.66
C PRO A 51 0.95 -13.09 9.09
N GLU A 52 1.47 -13.89 10.01
CA GLU A 52 1.66 -13.45 11.40
C GLU A 52 2.69 -12.33 11.50
N ARG A 53 3.76 -12.37 10.70
CA ARG A 53 4.74 -11.28 10.64
C ARG A 53 4.14 -10.03 10.02
N MET A 54 3.28 -10.17 9.00
CA MET A 54 2.56 -9.04 8.40
C MET A 54 1.66 -8.34 9.44
N LYS A 55 0.86 -9.11 10.20
CA LYS A 55 0.01 -8.58 11.27
C LYS A 55 0.84 -7.93 12.39
N GLN A 56 1.92 -8.58 12.83
CA GLN A 56 2.84 -7.99 13.83
C GLN A 56 3.42 -6.66 13.35
N ASN A 57 3.82 -6.57 12.08
CA ASN A 57 4.40 -5.35 11.51
C ASN A 57 3.43 -4.16 11.54
N MET A 58 2.11 -4.40 11.45
CA MET A 58 1.11 -3.33 11.58
C MET A 58 1.14 -2.66 12.96
N GLY A 59 1.58 -3.39 14.00
CA GLY A 59 1.74 -2.88 15.36
C GLY A 59 3.03 -2.10 15.61
N LEU A 60 4.01 -2.10 14.69
CA LEU A 60 5.32 -1.46 14.88
C LEU A 60 5.25 0.06 15.04
N THR A 61 4.15 0.66 14.60
CA THR A 61 3.89 2.10 14.71
C THR A 61 2.98 2.43 15.88
N TYR A 62 2.86 1.54 16.88
CA TYR A 62 2.05 1.76 18.09
C TYR A 62 0.58 2.11 17.81
N GLY A 63 0.01 1.61 16.71
CA GLY A 63 -1.37 1.89 16.31
C GLY A 63 -1.60 3.23 15.61
N LEU A 64 -0.54 3.97 15.26
CA LEU A 64 -0.65 5.29 14.60
C LEU A 64 -1.33 5.26 13.23
N ILE A 65 -1.34 4.10 12.56
CA ILE A 65 -2.05 3.89 11.28
C ILE A 65 -3.57 4.17 11.39
N TYR A 66 -4.13 4.14 12.60
CA TYR A 66 -5.55 4.41 12.86
C TYR A 66 -5.87 5.88 13.19
N SER A 67 -4.87 6.76 13.28
CA SER A 67 -5.04 8.17 13.65
C SER A 67 -6.07 8.90 12.78
N GLN A 68 -6.08 8.63 11.47
CA GLN A 68 -7.09 9.19 10.57
C GLN A 68 -8.50 8.70 10.89
N ARG A 69 -8.69 7.41 11.24
CA ARG A 69 -10.01 6.88 11.59
C ARG A 69 -10.55 7.53 12.85
N VAL A 70 -9.70 7.72 13.87
CA VAL A 70 -10.08 8.44 15.09
C VAL A 70 -10.49 9.88 14.77
N MET A 71 -9.69 10.60 13.96
CA MET A 71 -10.01 11.97 13.53
C MET A 71 -11.35 12.04 12.77
N LEU A 72 -11.61 11.10 11.85
CA LEU A 72 -12.87 11.07 11.10
C LEU A 72 -14.06 10.80 12.00
N LYS A 73 -13.95 9.88 12.96
CA LYS A 73 -15.02 9.62 13.94
C LYS A 73 -15.34 10.86 14.79
N LEU A 74 -14.33 11.62 15.20
CA LEU A 74 -14.53 12.89 15.92
C LEU A 74 -15.23 13.95 15.06
N ILE A 75 -14.92 14.00 13.76
CA ILE A 75 -15.63 14.87 12.81
C ILE A 75 -17.10 14.42 12.69
N ASP A 76 -17.33 13.12 12.55
CA ASP A 76 -18.68 12.54 12.44
C ASP A 76 -19.50 12.74 13.74
N SER A 77 -18.84 12.87 14.90
CA SER A 77 -19.47 13.22 16.18
C SER A 77 -19.74 14.73 16.33
N GLY A 78 -19.42 15.54 15.32
CA GLY A 78 -19.75 16.97 15.26
C GLY A 78 -18.59 17.94 15.51
N MET A 79 -17.35 17.48 15.66
CA MET A 79 -16.19 18.38 15.74
C MET A 79 -15.83 18.95 14.36
N THR A 80 -15.24 20.15 14.34
CA THR A 80 -14.60 20.62 13.11
C THR A 80 -13.35 19.80 12.81
N ARG A 81 -12.96 19.73 11.53
CA ARG A 81 -11.74 19.04 11.11
C ARG A 81 -10.49 19.56 11.82
N GLU A 82 -10.40 20.88 12.02
CA GLU A 82 -9.30 21.53 12.72
C GLU A 82 -9.25 21.10 14.19
N GLN A 83 -10.39 21.14 14.89
CA GLN A 83 -10.48 20.69 16.28
C GLN A 83 -10.09 19.21 16.44
N ALA A 84 -10.57 18.34 15.56
CA ALA A 84 -10.23 16.91 15.58
C ALA A 84 -8.74 16.68 15.30
N TYR A 85 -8.16 17.44 14.36
CA TYR A 85 -6.74 17.35 14.03
C TYR A 85 -5.85 17.81 15.19
N ASP A 86 -6.15 18.98 15.76
CA ASP A 86 -5.39 19.55 16.88
C ASP A 86 -5.51 18.71 18.15
N LEU A 87 -6.57 17.92 18.28
CA LEU A 87 -6.72 16.97 19.39
C LEU A 87 -5.92 15.68 19.17
N VAL A 88 -5.92 15.14 17.95
CA VAL A 88 -5.27 13.85 17.64
C VAL A 88 -3.76 13.99 17.44
N GLN A 89 -3.29 15.06 16.78
CA GLN A 89 -1.88 15.23 16.41
C GLN A 89 -0.91 15.23 17.63
N PRO A 90 -1.22 15.88 18.77
CA PRO A 90 -0.35 15.79 19.94
C PRO A 90 -0.25 14.37 20.51
N LEU A 91 -1.35 13.61 20.47
CA LEU A 91 -1.39 12.22 20.95
C LEU A 91 -0.58 11.29 20.05
N THR A 92 -0.63 11.49 18.72
CA THR A 92 0.20 10.71 17.79
C THR A 92 1.67 10.97 17.99
N LYS A 93 2.06 12.24 18.18
CA LYS A 93 3.43 12.63 18.53
C LYS A 93 3.87 11.99 19.85
N GLN A 94 3.02 12.06 20.88
CA GLN A 94 3.32 11.45 22.18
C GLN A 94 3.49 9.92 22.09
N SER A 95 2.63 9.24 21.34
CA SER A 95 2.75 7.79 21.10
C SER A 95 4.09 7.45 20.47
N TRP A 96 4.51 8.21 19.45
CA TRP A 96 5.79 8.02 18.78
C TRP A 96 6.99 8.29 19.69
N ASP A 97 7.02 9.46 20.33
CA ASP A 97 8.16 9.91 21.13
C ASP A 97 8.38 9.03 22.38
N LYS A 98 7.30 8.46 22.94
CA LYS A 98 7.35 7.65 24.17
C LYS A 98 7.22 6.15 23.95
N GLY A 99 6.95 5.69 22.72
CA GLY A 99 6.71 4.28 22.41
C GLY A 99 5.48 3.69 23.12
N ILE A 100 4.42 4.50 23.28
CA ILE A 100 3.18 4.10 23.97
C ILE A 100 2.11 3.82 22.92
N GLN A 101 1.24 2.85 23.15
CA GLN A 101 0.12 2.57 22.24
C GLN A 101 -0.78 3.79 22.09
N PHE A 102 -1.02 4.20 20.84
CA PHE A 102 -1.89 5.32 20.51
C PHE A 102 -3.31 5.11 21.04
N ARG A 103 -3.79 3.86 21.05
CA ARG A 103 -5.10 3.50 21.61
C ARG A 103 -5.24 3.90 23.07
N ASP A 104 -4.26 3.59 23.90
CA ASP A 104 -4.28 3.91 25.33
C ASP A 104 -4.32 5.44 25.56
N LEU A 105 -3.64 6.21 24.71
CA LEU A 105 -3.68 7.68 24.76
C LEU A 105 -5.05 8.24 24.36
N VAL A 106 -5.70 7.62 23.38
CA VAL A 106 -7.04 8.00 22.91
C VAL A 106 -8.10 7.68 23.97
N GLU A 107 -8.07 6.48 24.54
CA GLU A 107 -8.98 6.04 25.61
C GLU A 107 -8.77 6.83 26.91
N GLY A 108 -7.54 7.32 27.16
CA GLY A 108 -7.23 8.19 28.30
C GLY A 108 -7.60 9.67 28.13
N ASP A 109 -7.92 10.12 26.91
CA ASP A 109 -8.24 11.52 26.65
C ASP A 109 -9.72 11.83 26.92
N LYS A 110 -9.98 12.73 27.87
CA LYS A 110 -11.33 13.11 28.29
C LYS A 110 -12.15 13.81 27.21
N LYS A 111 -11.51 14.52 26.27
CA LYS A 111 -12.25 15.20 25.19
C LYS A 111 -12.69 14.20 24.14
N ILE A 112 -11.85 13.20 23.85
CA ILE A 112 -12.19 12.12 22.91
C ILE A 112 -13.30 11.23 23.51
N THR A 113 -13.14 10.77 24.75
CA THR A 113 -14.13 9.89 25.41
C THR A 113 -15.46 10.59 25.75
N ALA A 114 -15.48 11.92 25.80
CA ALA A 114 -16.72 12.68 25.88
C ALA A 114 -17.47 12.76 24.53
N ALA A 115 -16.75 12.60 23.41
CA ALA A 115 -17.31 12.70 22.05
C ALA A 115 -17.61 11.35 21.41
N LEU A 116 -16.83 10.31 21.74
CA LEU A 116 -16.93 8.97 21.19
C LEU A 116 -17.18 7.94 22.30
N SER A 117 -18.08 6.99 22.04
CA SER A 117 -18.27 5.82 22.90
C SER A 117 -17.10 4.84 22.80
N GLU A 118 -16.98 3.94 23.77
CA GLU A 118 -15.99 2.85 23.75
C GLU A 118 -16.08 2.02 22.46
N ASP A 119 -17.29 1.70 22.00
CA ASP A 119 -17.51 0.96 20.75
C ASP A 119 -17.03 1.75 19.52
N GLN A 120 -17.23 3.08 19.49
CA GLN A 120 -16.77 3.92 18.38
C GLN A 120 -15.25 4.03 18.35
N ILE A 121 -14.61 4.08 19.52
CA ILE A 121 -13.15 4.03 19.65
C ILE A 121 -12.65 2.66 19.20
N ALA A 122 -13.24 1.57 19.69
CA ALA A 122 -12.87 0.21 19.29
C ALA A 122 -12.98 0.01 17.77
N ASP A 123 -14.07 0.46 17.15
CA ASP A 123 -14.22 0.44 15.69
C ASP A 123 -13.11 1.22 14.99
N ALA A 124 -12.71 2.41 15.48
CA ALA A 124 -11.65 3.20 14.86
C ALA A 124 -10.30 2.46 14.77
N PHE A 125 -10.04 1.52 15.69
CA PHE A 125 -8.82 0.70 15.74
C PHE A 125 -8.96 -0.68 15.07
N ASP A 126 -10.09 -0.97 14.41
CA ASP A 126 -10.26 -2.20 13.65
C ASP A 126 -9.69 -2.09 12.23
N TYR A 127 -8.75 -2.97 11.86
CA TYR A 127 -8.20 -3.00 10.51
C TYR A 127 -9.18 -3.55 9.47
N HIS A 128 -10.22 -4.30 9.88
CA HIS A 128 -11.18 -4.89 8.93
C HIS A 128 -11.88 -3.83 8.08
N TYR A 129 -12.02 -2.61 8.62
CA TYR A 129 -12.48 -1.46 7.85
C TYR A 129 -11.71 -1.26 6.55
N HIS A 130 -10.39 -1.45 6.53
CA HIS A 130 -9.57 -1.24 5.34
C HIS A 130 -9.69 -2.34 4.29
N ILE A 131 -10.22 -3.52 4.65
CA ILE A 131 -10.39 -4.66 3.74
C ILE A 131 -11.84 -4.90 3.33
N ARG A 132 -12.79 -4.07 3.78
CA ARG A 132 -14.23 -4.22 3.49
C ARG A 132 -14.62 -4.22 2.00
N HIS A 133 -13.74 -3.73 1.13
CA HIS A 133 -13.96 -3.69 -0.33
C HIS A 133 -13.06 -4.68 -1.09
N VAL A 134 -12.36 -5.59 -0.40
CA VAL A 134 -11.48 -6.56 -1.06
C VAL A 134 -12.27 -7.46 -2.01
N ASP A 135 -13.41 -7.99 -1.59
CA ASP A 135 -14.25 -8.86 -2.43
C ASP A 135 -14.73 -8.13 -3.70
N GLU A 136 -15.12 -6.86 -3.58
CA GLU A 136 -15.51 -6.01 -4.71
C GLU A 136 -14.35 -5.82 -5.71
N ILE A 137 -13.12 -5.65 -5.21
CA ILE A 137 -11.91 -5.52 -6.05
C ILE A 137 -11.62 -6.84 -6.76
N PHE A 138 -11.73 -7.98 -6.07
CA PHE A 138 -11.52 -9.32 -6.61
C PHE A 138 -12.51 -9.64 -7.73
N ALA A 139 -13.80 -9.33 -7.53
CA ALA A 139 -14.82 -9.46 -8.57
C ALA A 139 -14.51 -8.61 -9.81
N ARG A 140 -14.03 -7.37 -9.64
CA ARG A 140 -13.66 -6.49 -10.78
C ARG A 140 -12.52 -7.02 -11.64
N VAL A 141 -11.63 -7.85 -11.07
CA VAL A 141 -10.50 -8.46 -11.81
C VAL A 141 -10.78 -9.90 -12.24
N GLY A 142 -12.02 -10.38 -12.07
CA GLY A 142 -12.43 -11.71 -12.51
C GLY A 142 -11.89 -12.86 -11.66
N LEU A 143 -11.63 -12.60 -10.37
CA LEU A 143 -11.16 -13.58 -9.40
C LEU A 143 -12.23 -13.77 -8.31
N GLU A 144 -13.31 -14.49 -8.64
CA GLU A 144 -14.34 -14.92 -7.66
C GLU A 144 -13.96 -16.23 -6.97
#